data_AF-A0A9P9EL59-F1
#
_entry.id   AF-A0A9P9EL59-F1
#
_cell.length_a   1.000
_cell.length_b   1.000
_cell.length_c   1.000
_cell.angle_alpha   90.00
_cell.angle_beta   90.00
_cell.angle_gamma   90.00
#
_symmetry.space_group_name_H-M   'P 1'
#
loop_
_entity.id
_entity.type
_entity.pdbx_description
1 polymer ?
#
loop_
_entity_poly.entity_id
_entity_poly.type
_entity_poly.pdbx_seq_one_letter_code
_entity_poly.pdbx_strand_id
1 'polypeptide(L)'
;MNFITPLPINPYCEGPSGELGLRPYSHYSDSDSDSDSVYFPGPGHIPRPIGDSHHKLTDVRLKCDRNLGWSLDWAVASLIKHLDETSAEVTSIFKKIKLKAQAIANEGRSSDIVYRTFRHLDQAFFAGHLKDAVYLDIGSLGSDVSGATFTHGRGPNQRVRRISIILNSDVHKHASAGHILASLIHHMIHAYFLVACGPQEEKEPDYDRLSHGTHFAKVMRTIKNLTASSNCKPLQLGFGHPLHPRGYYNEYHPRPTPKKSAWYCTHCFADVDPVSEADVAEYYDTVCKPLLDLPEAVQSANVLIYSKRSELVSVPRAETTPSMDSCEFIFQEKEVVLVPNDKIDAFLSIRKAFEKSKTRYLLVPEEISRGAFMSLLELLHTGSYGPDISPVSGTGRSKGPPVIKHIISKSPPYLLTDIQMFKLGCQMGFDECKALALERMQQQNVTREDPVAVLREIYDGFDPDPEIRQWAKTFLVRGPDDGWMGSSAGGGEPVNLVKLEQGMDVRERFLELVEGRAALQIDVLRAKEYLVGIMGRARGFPGMMGGGMMLPFGMGMGMNMGVGMGMGMGMGGGQARFLMDGMGQMGGRGVGDGDGMGMDVALRRGLGYGGNDNFGGGWLQ
;
A
#
# COMPACT_ATOMS: atom_id res chain seq x y z
N MET A 1 57.96 -10.27 -41.30
CA MET A 1 58.17 -10.28 -42.75
C MET A 1 57.28 -9.21 -43.36
N ASN A 2 57.87 -8.31 -44.15
CA ASN A 2 57.39 -7.54 -45.32
C ASN A 2 55.89 -7.62 -45.66
N PHE A 3 55.15 -6.58 -46.10
CA PHE A 3 55.32 -5.12 -46.28
C PHE A 3 53.91 -4.55 -46.70
N ILE A 4 53.57 -3.25 -46.80
CA ILE A 4 54.30 -1.97 -46.72
C ILE A 4 53.46 -0.88 -46.00
N THR A 5 53.81 0.41 -46.14
CA THR A 5 53.34 1.60 -45.38
C THR A 5 52.47 2.62 -46.20
N PRO A 6 51.98 3.75 -45.60
CA PRO A 6 50.81 4.54 -46.09
C PRO A 6 51.04 6.08 -46.35
N LEU A 7 49.93 6.85 -46.52
CA LEU A 7 49.77 8.35 -46.44
C LEU A 7 50.38 9.19 -47.60
N PRO A 8 50.21 10.56 -47.73
CA PRO A 8 49.54 11.61 -46.90
C PRO A 8 48.61 12.64 -47.67
N ILE A 9 47.69 13.40 -47.02
CA ILE A 9 47.65 14.84 -46.58
C ILE A 9 47.72 15.98 -47.67
N ASN A 10 46.65 16.82 -47.73
CA ASN A 10 46.46 18.30 -48.02
C ASN A 10 47.50 19.14 -48.83
N PRO A 11 47.15 20.28 -49.53
CA PRO A 11 46.41 21.44 -48.97
C PRO A 11 45.57 22.39 -49.92
N TYR A 12 45.09 23.50 -49.33
CA TYR A 12 44.41 24.74 -49.80
C TYR A 12 44.75 25.37 -51.18
N CYS A 13 43.78 26.13 -51.75
CA CYS A 13 43.93 27.56 -52.10
C CYS A 13 42.59 28.32 -52.43
N GLU A 14 42.67 29.65 -52.36
CA GLU A 14 41.69 30.78 -52.51
C GLU A 14 40.83 30.73 -53.81
N GLY A 15 39.63 31.35 -54.00
CA GLY A 15 39.11 32.71 -53.69
C GLY A 15 39.00 33.57 -54.99
N PRO A 16 38.29 34.73 -55.10
CA PRO A 16 37.22 35.33 -54.28
C PRO A 16 36.04 36.01 -55.08
N SER A 17 35.08 36.60 -54.34
CA SER A 17 34.26 37.82 -54.67
C SER A 17 33.27 37.89 -55.86
N GLY A 18 32.09 38.49 -55.62
CA GLY A 18 31.13 38.93 -56.67
C GLY A 18 29.79 39.42 -56.10
N GLU A 19 29.57 40.73 -56.09
CA GLU A 19 28.44 41.42 -55.42
C GLU A 19 27.30 41.84 -56.38
N LEU A 20 26.09 42.06 -55.81
CA LEU A 20 25.01 42.95 -56.29
C LEU A 20 24.26 42.63 -57.62
N GLY A 21 22.91 42.58 -57.52
CA GLY A 21 22.00 42.55 -58.68
C GLY A 21 20.53 42.75 -58.29
N LEU A 22 20.05 44.00 -58.26
CA LEU A 22 18.65 44.39 -58.00
C LEU A 22 17.85 44.61 -59.31
N ARG A 23 16.51 44.60 -59.18
CA ARG A 23 15.46 45.12 -60.11
C ARG A 23 14.88 44.13 -61.17
N PRO A 24 13.68 44.41 -61.74
CA PRO A 24 12.45 44.82 -61.05
C PRO A 24 11.15 44.17 -61.62
N TYR A 25 10.01 44.51 -61.00
CA TYR A 25 8.64 44.55 -61.53
C TYR A 25 8.39 44.25 -63.02
N SER A 26 7.40 43.38 -63.27
CA SER A 26 6.47 43.53 -64.39
C SER A 26 5.04 43.22 -63.92
N HIS A 27 4.19 44.25 -63.90
CA HIS A 27 2.74 44.08 -63.92
C HIS A 27 2.32 44.01 -65.38
N TYR A 28 1.59 42.97 -65.78
CA TYR A 28 0.66 43.05 -66.90
C TYR A 28 -0.68 42.45 -66.49
N SER A 29 -1.73 43.20 -66.79
CA SER A 29 -3.10 42.70 -66.78
C SER A 29 -3.41 42.07 -68.15
N ASP A 30 -4.64 41.59 -68.28
CA ASP A 30 -5.30 41.01 -69.46
C ASP A 30 -5.31 39.47 -69.41
N SER A 31 -6.42 38.82 -69.03
CA SER A 31 -7.81 38.86 -69.57
C SER A 31 -7.98 38.06 -70.84
N ASP A 32 -8.08 36.74 -70.68
CA ASP A 32 -8.95 35.83 -71.44
C ASP A 32 -9.34 34.71 -70.46
N SER A 33 -10.60 34.53 -70.08
CA SER A 33 -11.71 34.04 -70.90
C SER A 33 -11.57 32.57 -71.33
N ASP A 34 -11.40 31.67 -70.35
CA ASP A 34 -11.75 30.25 -70.52
C ASP A 34 -12.90 29.87 -69.59
N SER A 35 -13.84 29.10 -70.13
CA SER A 35 -15.18 28.90 -69.56
C SER A 35 -15.21 28.08 -68.28
N ASP A 36 -15.85 28.60 -67.24
CA ASP A 36 -16.23 27.85 -66.05
C ASP A 36 -17.11 26.63 -66.44
N SER A 37 -16.50 25.45 -66.44
CA SER A 37 -17.25 24.19 -66.41
C SER A 37 -17.95 24.10 -65.06
N VAL A 38 -19.25 24.40 -65.03
CA VAL A 38 -20.08 24.29 -63.83
C VAL A 38 -20.13 22.83 -63.38
N TYR A 39 -19.24 22.48 -62.45
CA TYR A 39 -19.30 21.22 -61.71
C TYR A 39 -20.52 21.27 -60.80
N PHE A 40 -21.64 20.75 -61.30
CA PHE A 40 -22.79 20.41 -60.46
C PHE A 40 -22.32 19.48 -59.33
N PRO A 41 -22.49 19.85 -58.05
CA PRO A 41 -22.28 18.91 -56.96
C PRO A 41 -23.26 17.75 -57.14
N GLY A 42 -22.74 16.52 -57.19
CA GLY A 42 -23.58 15.33 -57.27
C GLY A 42 -24.61 15.30 -56.14
N PRO A 43 -25.83 14.76 -56.37
CA PRO A 43 -26.92 14.84 -55.41
C PRO A 43 -26.51 14.24 -54.06
N GLY A 44 -26.88 14.95 -52.99
CA GLY A 44 -26.32 14.75 -51.66
C GLY A 44 -26.39 13.31 -51.16
N HIS A 45 -25.32 12.88 -50.47
CA HIS A 45 -25.27 11.60 -49.78
C HIS A 45 -26.54 11.37 -48.94
N ILE A 46 -27.29 10.33 -49.29
CA ILE A 46 -28.35 9.77 -48.43
C ILE A 46 -27.70 9.52 -47.06
N PRO A 47 -28.21 10.12 -45.96
CA PRO A 47 -27.64 9.91 -44.63
C PRO A 47 -27.65 8.43 -44.30
N ARG A 48 -26.47 7.80 -44.18
CA ARG A 48 -26.40 6.42 -43.71
C ARG A 48 -27.01 6.35 -42.30
N PRO A 49 -27.85 5.35 -42.00
CA PRO A 49 -28.50 5.25 -40.69
C PRO A 49 -27.51 5.41 -39.55
N ILE A 50 -27.90 6.20 -38.57
CA ILE A 50 -27.19 6.34 -37.30
C ILE A 50 -27.21 4.96 -36.63
N GLY A 51 -26.03 4.35 -36.44
CA GLY A 51 -25.96 3.01 -35.87
C GLY A 51 -26.29 3.00 -34.38
N ASP A 52 -26.85 1.89 -33.87
CA ASP A 52 -27.32 1.72 -32.48
C ASP A 52 -26.31 2.16 -31.40
N SER A 53 -25.00 2.09 -31.69
CA SER A 53 -23.96 2.57 -30.76
C SER A 53 -24.05 4.07 -30.50
N HIS A 54 -24.32 4.87 -31.52
CA HIS A 54 -24.48 6.32 -31.40
C HIS A 54 -25.75 6.65 -30.62
N HIS A 55 -26.87 5.97 -30.92
CA HIS A 55 -28.13 6.19 -30.21
C HIS A 55 -27.99 5.96 -28.70
N LYS A 56 -27.28 4.90 -28.26
CA LYS A 56 -27.05 4.66 -26.81
C LYS A 56 -26.13 5.70 -26.16
N LEU A 57 -25.10 6.16 -26.86
CA LEU A 57 -24.17 7.16 -26.32
C LEU A 57 -24.85 8.52 -26.13
N THR A 58 -25.78 8.89 -27.01
CA THR A 58 -26.54 10.16 -26.92
C THR A 58 -27.91 10.03 -26.25
N ASP A 59 -28.29 8.84 -25.74
CA ASP A 59 -29.56 8.66 -25.03
C ASP A 59 -29.52 9.30 -23.64
N VAL A 60 -30.26 10.40 -23.48
CA VAL A 60 -30.41 11.13 -22.22
C VAL A 60 -31.27 10.39 -21.18
N ARG A 61 -32.03 9.36 -21.59
CA ARG A 61 -32.92 8.58 -20.73
C ARG A 61 -32.25 7.31 -20.20
N LEU A 62 -31.21 6.82 -20.89
CA LEU A 62 -30.42 5.68 -20.44
C LEU A 62 -29.74 6.02 -19.11
N LYS A 63 -30.00 5.21 -18.09
CA LYS A 63 -29.37 5.27 -16.77
C LYS A 63 -28.30 4.20 -16.64
N CYS A 64 -27.29 4.47 -15.83
CA CYS A 64 -26.28 3.52 -15.43
C CYS A 64 -25.67 4.01 -14.12
N ASP A 65 -25.88 3.26 -13.05
CA ASP A 65 -25.40 3.59 -11.71
C ASP A 65 -24.22 2.65 -11.36
N ARG A 66 -23.38 2.33 -12.36
CA ARG A 66 -22.27 1.37 -12.22
C ARG A 66 -21.14 2.00 -11.41
N ASN A 67 -20.94 1.44 -10.23
CA ASN A 67 -19.76 1.62 -9.39
C ASN A 67 -19.16 0.23 -9.12
N LEU A 68 -17.86 0.03 -9.37
CA LEU A 68 -17.19 -1.25 -9.04
C LEU A 68 -16.79 -1.34 -7.57
N GLY A 69 -16.85 -0.23 -6.82
CA GLY A 69 -16.46 -0.16 -5.42
C GLY A 69 -14.96 -0.29 -5.21
N TRP A 70 -14.15 0.02 -6.22
CA TRP A 70 -12.71 -0.16 -6.23
C TRP A 70 -11.97 1.05 -5.65
N SER A 71 -10.83 0.81 -4.99
CA SER A 71 -9.85 1.85 -4.71
C SER A 71 -9.22 2.36 -6.01
N LEU A 72 -8.75 3.61 -6.01
CA LEU A 72 -8.14 4.21 -7.20
C LEU A 72 -6.84 3.48 -7.60
N ASP A 73 -6.06 3.05 -6.61
CA ASP A 73 -4.85 2.25 -6.81
C ASP A 73 -5.17 0.87 -7.43
N TRP A 74 -6.23 0.19 -6.98
CA TRP A 74 -6.68 -1.07 -7.58
C TRP A 74 -7.23 -0.87 -8.99
N ALA A 75 -7.99 0.21 -9.23
CA ALA A 75 -8.49 0.53 -10.55
C ALA A 75 -7.35 0.74 -11.57
N VAL A 76 -6.23 1.35 -11.16
CA VAL A 76 -5.00 1.42 -11.97
C VAL A 76 -4.37 0.04 -12.13
N ALA A 77 -4.10 -0.69 -11.05
CA ALA A 77 -3.42 -1.99 -11.10
C ALA A 77 -4.15 -3.00 -12.00
N SER A 78 -5.47 -3.14 -11.82
CA SER A 78 -6.35 -3.99 -12.61
C SER A 78 -6.37 -3.62 -14.10
N LEU A 79 -6.40 -2.32 -14.41
CA LEU A 79 -6.38 -1.84 -15.79
C LEU A 79 -5.03 -2.06 -16.48
N ILE A 80 -3.91 -1.82 -15.78
CA ILE A 80 -2.59 -2.06 -16.35
C ILE A 80 -2.37 -3.56 -16.58
N LYS A 81 -2.77 -4.42 -15.64
CA LYS A 81 -2.74 -5.89 -15.81
C LYS A 81 -3.50 -6.32 -17.08
N HIS A 82 -4.74 -5.85 -17.25
CA HIS A 82 -5.54 -6.12 -18.45
C HIS A 82 -4.83 -5.67 -19.74
N LEU A 83 -4.26 -4.46 -19.75
CA LEU A 83 -3.56 -3.88 -20.90
C LEU A 83 -2.27 -4.63 -21.26
N ASP A 84 -1.53 -5.13 -20.26
CA ASP A 84 -0.32 -5.91 -20.47
C ASP A 84 -0.66 -7.32 -21.01
N GLU A 85 -1.62 -8.01 -20.38
CA GLU A 85 -2.11 -9.34 -20.77
C GLU A 85 -2.72 -9.38 -22.18
N THR A 86 -3.40 -8.31 -22.59
CA THR A 86 -4.07 -8.21 -23.91
C THR A 86 -3.31 -7.38 -24.95
N SER A 87 -2.11 -6.89 -24.61
CA SER A 87 -1.30 -5.91 -25.36
C SER A 87 -1.25 -6.12 -26.89
N ALA A 88 -1.04 -7.35 -27.35
CA ALA A 88 -1.00 -7.70 -28.78
C ALA A 88 -2.36 -7.54 -29.48
N GLU A 89 -3.45 -7.96 -28.83
CA GLU A 89 -4.81 -7.80 -29.35
C GLU A 89 -5.19 -6.31 -29.39
N VAL A 90 -4.94 -5.60 -28.29
CA VAL A 90 -5.20 -4.16 -28.16
C VAL A 90 -4.50 -3.36 -29.26
N THR A 91 -3.23 -3.67 -29.53
CA THR A 91 -2.44 -3.05 -30.60
C THR A 91 -3.07 -3.31 -31.98
N SER A 92 -3.55 -4.53 -32.24
CA SER A 92 -4.23 -4.92 -33.49
C SER A 92 -5.59 -4.23 -33.66
N ILE A 93 -6.40 -4.18 -32.60
CA ILE A 93 -7.70 -3.49 -32.59
C ILE A 93 -7.49 -1.99 -32.79
N PHE A 94 -6.55 -1.36 -32.08
CA PHE A 94 -6.29 0.07 -32.20
C PHE A 94 -5.84 0.47 -33.61
N LYS A 95 -5.03 -0.35 -34.28
CA LYS A 95 -4.66 -0.14 -35.70
C LYS A 95 -5.90 -0.10 -36.61
N LYS A 96 -6.88 -1.00 -36.40
CA LYS A 96 -8.16 -1.01 -37.13
C LYS A 96 -9.00 0.23 -36.80
N ILE A 97 -9.05 0.65 -35.53
CA ILE A 97 -9.74 1.88 -35.08
C ILE A 97 -9.14 3.11 -35.78
N LYS A 98 -7.81 3.24 -35.82
CA LYS A 98 -7.10 4.37 -36.43
C LYS A 98 -7.38 4.48 -37.94
N LEU A 99 -7.36 3.35 -38.66
CA LEU A 99 -7.72 3.31 -40.09
C LEU A 99 -9.19 3.71 -40.32
N LYS A 100 -10.13 3.18 -39.51
CA LYS A 100 -11.55 3.52 -39.56
C LYS A 100 -11.80 5.01 -39.28
N ALA A 101 -11.12 5.58 -38.28
CA ALA A 101 -11.20 7.00 -37.93
C ALA A 101 -10.65 7.90 -39.06
N GLN A 102 -9.54 7.51 -39.70
CA GLN A 102 -9.00 8.25 -40.83
C GLN A 102 -9.94 8.20 -42.04
N ALA A 103 -10.57 7.05 -42.33
CA ALA A 103 -11.57 6.97 -43.40
C ALA A 103 -12.77 7.89 -43.14
N ILE A 104 -13.29 7.92 -41.91
CA ILE A 104 -14.39 8.81 -41.50
C ILE A 104 -13.98 10.30 -41.62
N ALA A 105 -12.75 10.66 -41.27
CA ALA A 105 -12.22 12.01 -41.45
C ALA A 105 -12.11 12.40 -42.94
N ASN A 106 -11.62 11.49 -43.79
CA ASN A 106 -11.49 11.71 -45.23
C ASN A 106 -12.85 11.90 -45.92
N GLU A 107 -13.93 11.34 -45.37
CA GLU A 107 -15.31 11.58 -45.81
C GLU A 107 -15.89 12.94 -45.32
N GLY A 108 -15.10 13.75 -44.62
CA GLY A 108 -15.54 15.03 -44.05
C GLY A 108 -16.39 14.90 -42.78
N ARG A 109 -16.47 13.71 -42.17
CA ARG A 109 -17.38 13.37 -41.06
C ARG A 109 -16.66 13.27 -39.72
N SER A 110 -15.71 14.15 -39.43
CA SER A 110 -14.82 14.05 -38.26
C SER A 110 -15.54 13.92 -36.91
N SER A 111 -16.75 14.49 -36.76
CA SER A 111 -17.60 14.33 -35.57
C SER A 111 -18.12 12.89 -35.38
N ASP A 112 -18.36 12.13 -36.46
CA ASP A 112 -18.78 10.72 -36.38
C ASP A 112 -17.71 9.81 -35.76
N ILE A 113 -16.42 10.23 -35.75
CA ILE A 113 -15.31 9.42 -35.26
C ILE A 113 -15.56 8.98 -33.82
N VAL A 114 -15.99 9.90 -32.96
CA VAL A 114 -16.09 9.65 -31.52
C VAL A 114 -17.14 8.57 -31.25
N TYR A 115 -18.34 8.71 -31.83
CA TYR A 115 -19.44 7.76 -31.68
C TYR A 115 -19.20 6.41 -32.36
N ARG A 116 -18.44 6.38 -33.47
CA ARG A 116 -18.13 5.15 -34.24
C ARG A 116 -16.92 4.39 -33.71
N THR A 117 -16.13 4.96 -32.81
CA THR A 117 -14.93 4.34 -32.23
C THR A 117 -15.04 4.05 -30.73
N PHE A 118 -15.82 4.83 -29.96
CA PHE A 118 -15.98 4.68 -28.50
C PHE A 118 -16.09 3.23 -28.03
N ARG A 119 -17.05 2.46 -28.55
CA ARG A 119 -17.26 1.06 -28.13
C ARG A 119 -16.02 0.18 -28.32
N HIS A 120 -15.28 0.38 -29.41
CA HIS A 120 -14.07 -0.40 -29.69
C HIS A 120 -12.89 0.05 -28.83
N LEU A 121 -12.82 1.34 -28.47
CA LEU A 121 -11.85 1.87 -27.52
C LEU A 121 -12.14 1.37 -26.09
N ASP A 122 -13.40 1.35 -25.68
CA ASP A 122 -13.88 0.82 -24.40
C ASP A 122 -13.55 -0.68 -24.26
N GLN A 123 -13.85 -1.47 -25.30
CA GLN A 123 -13.49 -2.89 -25.35
C GLN A 123 -11.98 -3.15 -25.32
N ALA A 124 -11.18 -2.33 -26.00
CA ALA A 124 -9.73 -2.57 -26.13
C ALA A 124 -8.89 -1.99 -24.99
N PHE A 125 -9.29 -0.85 -24.41
CA PHE A 125 -8.48 -0.17 -23.40
C PHE A 125 -9.07 -0.22 -21.99
N PHE A 126 -10.36 -0.53 -21.84
CA PHE A 126 -11.08 -0.42 -20.57
C PHE A 126 -11.95 -1.66 -20.27
N ALA A 127 -11.64 -2.82 -20.87
CA ALA A 127 -12.37 -4.09 -20.74
C ALA A 127 -13.91 -4.01 -20.93
N GLY A 128 -14.43 -2.97 -21.59
CA GLY A 128 -15.86 -2.72 -21.72
C GLY A 128 -16.55 -2.09 -20.49
N HIS A 129 -15.79 -1.62 -19.50
CA HIS A 129 -16.34 -1.04 -18.26
C HIS A 129 -17.11 0.26 -18.48
N LEU A 130 -16.87 1.02 -19.57
CA LEU A 130 -17.58 2.27 -19.87
C LEU A 130 -18.90 2.04 -20.61
N LYS A 131 -19.14 0.82 -21.10
CA LYS A 131 -20.36 0.43 -21.83
C LYS A 131 -21.62 0.80 -21.07
N ASP A 132 -22.48 1.58 -21.73
CA ASP A 132 -23.73 2.14 -21.22
C ASP A 132 -23.57 3.15 -20.04
N ALA A 133 -22.38 3.25 -19.42
CA ALA A 133 -22.08 4.17 -18.30
C ALA A 133 -21.80 5.62 -18.71
N VAL A 134 -21.41 5.85 -19.97
CA VAL A 134 -21.04 7.17 -20.49
C VAL A 134 -22.10 7.72 -21.46
N TYR A 135 -22.58 8.93 -21.16
CA TYR A 135 -23.18 9.84 -22.14
C TYR A 135 -22.07 10.62 -22.85
N LEU A 136 -22.09 10.65 -24.18
CA LEU A 136 -21.07 11.33 -25.00
C LEU A 136 -21.76 12.39 -25.86
N ASP A 137 -21.19 13.58 -25.89
CA ASP A 137 -21.67 14.72 -26.68
C ASP A 137 -20.51 15.49 -27.32
N ILE A 138 -20.83 16.35 -28.29
CA ILE A 138 -19.90 17.30 -28.89
C ILE A 138 -20.51 18.70 -28.78
N GLY A 139 -19.81 19.63 -28.13
CA GLY A 139 -20.28 21.00 -27.92
C GLY A 139 -19.16 22.02 -27.87
N SER A 140 -19.49 23.30 -28.00
CA SER A 140 -18.51 24.40 -27.91
C SER A 140 -18.09 24.61 -26.46
N LEU A 141 -16.77 24.63 -26.22
CA LEU A 141 -16.16 24.85 -24.91
C LEU A 141 -15.02 25.90 -24.96
N GLY A 142 -14.84 26.63 -26.07
CA GLY A 142 -13.82 27.66 -26.24
C GLY A 142 -12.55 27.15 -26.95
N SER A 143 -11.45 27.92 -26.90
CA SER A 143 -10.22 27.58 -27.62
C SER A 143 -9.24 26.67 -26.85
N ASP A 144 -9.39 26.57 -25.53
CA ASP A 144 -8.26 26.21 -24.65
C ASP A 144 -8.35 24.79 -24.06
N VAL A 145 -9.49 24.11 -24.25
CA VAL A 145 -9.79 22.78 -23.68
C VAL A 145 -10.15 21.78 -24.76
N SER A 146 -9.71 20.53 -24.62
CA SER A 146 -10.09 19.43 -25.54
C SER A 146 -11.51 18.91 -25.29
N GLY A 147 -12.01 19.09 -24.07
CA GLY A 147 -13.32 18.66 -23.63
C GLY A 147 -13.45 18.79 -22.13
N ALA A 148 -14.55 18.25 -21.61
CA ALA A 148 -14.79 18.11 -20.19
C ALA A 148 -15.43 16.76 -19.85
N THR A 149 -15.01 16.16 -18.73
CA THR A 149 -15.66 14.98 -18.13
C THR A 149 -16.37 15.40 -16.85
N PHE A 150 -17.63 15.02 -16.70
CA PHE A 150 -18.49 15.33 -15.55
C PHE A 150 -18.91 14.04 -14.84
N THR A 151 -18.96 14.08 -13.51
CA THR A 151 -19.45 12.98 -12.69
C THR A 151 -20.96 12.73 -12.87
N HIS A 152 -21.42 11.59 -12.35
CA HIS A 152 -22.79 11.08 -12.51
C HIS A 152 -23.85 12.16 -12.26
N GLY A 153 -24.64 12.48 -13.29
CA GLY A 153 -25.76 13.41 -13.16
C GLY A 153 -25.39 14.88 -12.98
N ARG A 154 -24.12 15.26 -13.18
CA ARG A 154 -23.61 16.65 -13.06
C ARG A 154 -23.18 17.28 -14.39
N GLY A 155 -23.44 16.62 -15.52
CA GLY A 155 -23.18 17.18 -16.85
C GLY A 155 -24.07 18.39 -17.19
N PRO A 156 -23.77 19.13 -18.28
CA PRO A 156 -24.54 20.31 -18.70
C PRO A 156 -26.04 20.01 -18.92
N ASN A 157 -26.35 18.80 -19.40
CA ASN A 157 -27.72 18.33 -19.55
C ASN A 157 -28.20 17.61 -18.28
N GLN A 158 -28.92 18.33 -17.41
CA GLN A 158 -29.45 17.85 -16.12
C GLN A 158 -30.41 16.64 -16.22
N ARG A 159 -30.84 16.22 -17.42
CA ARG A 159 -31.63 15.00 -17.62
C ARG A 159 -30.77 13.74 -17.64
N VAL A 160 -29.52 13.86 -18.07
CA VAL A 160 -28.53 12.78 -18.09
C VAL A 160 -28.16 12.44 -16.65
N ARG A 161 -28.26 11.16 -16.26
CA ARG A 161 -27.83 10.67 -14.94
C ARG A 161 -26.48 9.95 -14.94
N ARG A 162 -25.95 9.70 -16.14
CA ARG A 162 -24.69 9.02 -16.41
C ARG A 162 -23.49 9.95 -16.24
N ILE A 163 -22.28 9.40 -16.34
CA ILE A 163 -21.04 10.18 -16.55
C ILE A 163 -21.17 10.86 -17.91
N SER A 164 -20.85 12.16 -17.99
CA SER A 164 -20.93 12.90 -19.25
C SER A 164 -19.53 13.26 -19.75
N ILE A 165 -19.21 12.87 -20.98
CA ILE A 165 -18.05 13.37 -21.72
C ILE A 165 -18.57 14.35 -22.77
N ILE A 166 -18.08 15.59 -22.75
CA ILE A 166 -18.37 16.62 -23.75
C ILE A 166 -17.06 16.95 -24.46
N LEU A 167 -16.91 16.52 -25.71
CA LEU A 167 -15.73 16.87 -26.50
C LEU A 167 -15.92 18.23 -27.18
N ASN A 168 -14.88 19.06 -27.15
CA ASN A 168 -14.98 20.43 -27.63
C ASN A 168 -15.01 20.49 -29.18
N SER A 169 -16.09 20.99 -29.77
CA SER A 169 -16.22 21.18 -31.22
C SER A 169 -15.15 22.12 -31.79
N ASP A 170 -14.76 23.13 -31.03
CA ASP A 170 -14.10 24.32 -31.55
C ASP A 170 -12.64 24.01 -31.91
N VAL A 171 -11.94 23.31 -31.01
CA VAL A 171 -10.57 22.81 -31.23
C VAL A 171 -10.53 21.55 -32.10
N HIS A 172 -11.62 20.79 -32.19
CA HIS A 172 -11.67 19.56 -32.99
C HIS A 172 -12.11 19.75 -34.45
N LYS A 173 -12.70 20.89 -34.81
CA LYS A 173 -13.21 21.19 -36.16
C LYS A 173 -12.20 20.93 -37.28
N HIS A 174 -10.92 21.20 -37.01
CA HIS A 174 -9.80 21.01 -37.94
C HIS A 174 -8.74 20.02 -37.42
N ALA A 175 -9.07 19.27 -36.37
CA ALA A 175 -8.18 18.27 -35.79
C ALA A 175 -8.06 17.03 -36.68
N SER A 176 -6.88 16.43 -36.71
CA SER A 176 -6.71 15.13 -37.37
C SER A 176 -7.44 14.02 -36.60
N ALA A 177 -7.82 12.94 -37.27
CA ALA A 177 -8.46 11.77 -36.65
C ALA A 177 -7.66 11.25 -35.44
N GLY A 178 -6.32 11.32 -35.49
CA GLY A 178 -5.46 10.91 -34.38
C GLY A 178 -5.57 11.81 -33.14
N HIS A 179 -5.82 13.11 -33.30
CA HIS A 179 -6.04 14.00 -32.16
C HIS A 179 -7.42 13.81 -31.54
N ILE A 180 -8.46 13.64 -32.38
CA ILE A 180 -9.83 13.34 -31.91
C ILE A 180 -9.84 12.05 -31.08
N LEU A 181 -9.13 11.00 -31.53
CA LEU A 181 -8.95 9.77 -30.76
C LEU A 181 -8.17 9.99 -29.45
N ALA A 182 -7.14 10.85 -29.46
CA ALA A 182 -6.36 11.15 -28.26
C ALA A 182 -7.20 11.84 -27.18
N SER A 183 -7.94 12.89 -27.56
CA SER A 183 -8.85 13.59 -26.64
C SER A 183 -9.97 12.67 -26.14
N LEU A 184 -10.56 11.84 -27.01
CA LEU A 184 -11.57 10.87 -26.57
C LEU A 184 -11.01 9.88 -25.54
N ILE A 185 -9.85 9.27 -25.80
CA ILE A 185 -9.21 8.34 -24.86
C ILE A 185 -8.87 9.04 -23.54
N HIS A 186 -8.34 10.27 -23.58
CA HIS A 186 -8.06 11.08 -22.39
C HIS A 186 -9.31 11.21 -21.50
N HIS A 187 -10.46 11.58 -22.07
CA HIS A 187 -11.71 11.71 -21.32
C HIS A 187 -12.30 10.36 -20.88
N MET A 188 -12.02 9.27 -21.61
CA MET A 188 -12.40 7.91 -21.21
C MET A 188 -11.61 7.40 -19.99
N ILE A 189 -10.37 7.85 -19.76
CA ILE A 189 -9.61 7.54 -18.53
C ILE A 189 -10.30 8.15 -17.31
N HIS A 190 -10.67 9.43 -17.36
CA HIS A 190 -11.45 10.09 -16.30
C HIS A 190 -12.79 9.38 -16.04
N ALA A 191 -13.49 8.99 -17.11
CA ALA A 191 -14.74 8.23 -16.99
C ALA A 191 -14.51 6.82 -16.38
N TYR A 192 -13.37 6.18 -16.65
CA TYR A 192 -13.04 4.88 -16.09
C TYR A 192 -12.85 4.95 -14.57
N PHE A 193 -12.13 5.94 -14.05
CA PHE A 193 -11.99 6.12 -12.60
C PHE A 193 -13.34 6.40 -11.92
N LEU A 194 -14.23 7.16 -12.56
CA LEU A 194 -15.60 7.39 -12.06
C LEU A 194 -16.50 6.13 -12.09
N VAL A 195 -16.26 5.17 -13.00
CA VAL A 195 -16.95 3.87 -13.00
C VAL A 195 -16.35 2.91 -11.97
N ALA A 196 -15.03 2.88 -11.85
CA ALA A 196 -14.33 1.97 -10.96
C ALA A 196 -14.51 2.36 -9.48
N CYS A 197 -14.32 3.64 -9.17
CA CYS A 197 -14.25 4.16 -7.81
C CYS A 197 -15.54 4.88 -7.36
N GLY A 198 -16.48 5.10 -8.29
CA GLY A 198 -17.73 5.82 -8.03
C GLY A 198 -17.67 7.32 -8.32
N PRO A 199 -18.81 8.02 -8.14
CA PRO A 199 -18.87 9.48 -8.30
C PRO A 199 -17.95 10.17 -7.30
N GLN A 200 -17.36 11.30 -7.71
CA GLN A 200 -16.71 12.23 -6.77
C GLN A 200 -17.79 13.02 -6.04
N GLU A 201 -17.63 13.28 -4.74
CA GLU A 201 -18.59 14.07 -3.94
C GLU A 201 -18.04 15.47 -3.58
N GLU A 202 -18.94 16.39 -3.20
CA GLU A 202 -18.60 17.79 -2.91
C GLU A 202 -17.75 18.00 -1.65
N LYS A 203 -17.91 17.10 -0.67
CA LYS A 203 -17.20 17.12 0.61
C LYS A 203 -15.96 16.23 0.61
N GLU A 204 -15.82 15.40 -0.42
CA GLU A 204 -14.66 14.56 -0.61
C GLU A 204 -13.46 15.47 -0.93
N PRO A 205 -12.28 15.27 -0.30
CA PRO A 205 -11.08 15.94 -0.78
C PRO A 205 -10.79 15.51 -2.23
N ASP A 206 -10.01 16.30 -2.97
CA ASP A 206 -9.68 16.01 -4.37
C ASP A 206 -8.83 14.72 -4.47
N TYR A 207 -9.50 13.54 -4.53
CA TYR A 207 -8.89 12.21 -4.58
C TYR A 207 -8.64 11.74 -6.03
N ASP A 208 -8.10 12.65 -6.83
CA ASP A 208 -7.54 12.47 -8.18
C ASP A 208 -8.37 11.75 -9.27
N ARG A 209 -9.61 11.31 -9.01
CA ARG A 209 -10.50 10.64 -10.02
C ARG A 209 -10.72 11.45 -11.30
N LEU A 210 -10.66 12.77 -11.19
CA LEU A 210 -10.85 13.75 -12.27
C LEU A 210 -9.59 14.61 -12.52
N SER A 211 -8.49 14.36 -11.81
CA SER A 211 -7.24 15.10 -11.94
C SER A 211 -6.28 14.41 -12.91
N HIS A 212 -5.16 15.06 -13.19
CA HIS A 212 -4.08 14.53 -14.02
C HIS A 212 -2.90 13.98 -13.20
N GLY A 213 -3.18 13.46 -12.00
CA GLY A 213 -2.20 12.89 -11.07
C GLY A 213 -1.52 11.58 -11.53
N THR A 214 -0.81 10.90 -10.61
CA THR A 214 -0.01 9.69 -10.91
C THR A 214 -0.86 8.55 -11.48
N HIS A 215 -2.09 8.35 -10.97
CA HIS A 215 -3.04 7.35 -11.47
C HIS A 215 -3.37 7.56 -12.95
N PHE A 216 -3.78 8.79 -13.30
CA PHE A 216 -4.05 9.18 -14.68
C PHE A 216 -2.79 9.02 -15.55
N ALA A 217 -1.66 9.52 -15.06
CA ALA A 217 -0.39 9.48 -15.77
C ALA A 217 0.06 8.06 -16.14
N LYS A 218 -0.11 7.08 -15.23
CA LYS A 218 0.24 5.68 -15.48
C LYS A 218 -0.61 5.08 -16.60
N VAL A 219 -1.93 5.16 -16.50
CA VAL A 219 -2.87 4.63 -17.51
C VAL A 219 -2.64 5.30 -18.87
N MET A 220 -2.51 6.62 -18.87
CA MET A 220 -2.28 7.44 -20.06
C MET A 220 -0.96 7.06 -20.76
N ARG A 221 0.14 6.85 -20.01
CA ARG A 221 1.43 6.40 -20.54
C ARG A 221 1.37 4.97 -21.09
N THR A 222 0.75 4.02 -20.38
CA THR A 222 0.65 2.63 -20.86
C THR A 222 -0.14 2.56 -22.18
N ILE A 223 -1.30 3.22 -22.26
CA ILE A 223 -2.08 3.28 -23.51
C ILE A 223 -1.25 3.94 -24.63
N LYS A 224 -0.60 5.08 -24.35
CA LYS A 224 0.26 5.77 -25.33
C LYS A 224 1.36 4.86 -25.89
N ASN A 225 2.05 4.12 -25.02
CA ASN A 225 3.11 3.19 -25.40
C ASN A 225 2.58 2.02 -26.25
N LEU A 226 1.44 1.42 -25.87
CA LEU A 226 0.78 0.40 -26.69
C LEU A 226 0.41 0.92 -28.09
N THR A 227 -0.05 2.18 -28.21
CA THR A 227 -0.31 2.76 -29.55
C THR A 227 0.96 2.97 -30.38
N ALA A 228 2.11 3.20 -29.74
CA ALA A 228 3.39 3.42 -30.41
C ALA A 228 3.98 2.12 -31.01
N SER A 229 3.84 1.00 -30.31
CA SER A 229 4.36 -0.33 -30.71
C SER A 229 3.80 -0.87 -32.04
N SER A 230 2.77 -0.23 -32.60
CA SER A 230 2.06 -0.66 -33.82
C SER A 230 2.77 -0.35 -35.16
N ASN A 231 4.07 0.00 -35.14
CA ASN A 231 4.81 0.62 -36.27
C ASN A 231 4.11 1.86 -36.86
N CYS A 232 3.30 2.54 -36.05
CA CYS A 232 2.60 3.76 -36.44
C CYS A 232 3.11 4.94 -35.62
N LYS A 233 2.99 6.16 -36.15
CA LYS A 233 3.21 7.38 -35.36
C LYS A 233 2.40 7.29 -34.05
N PRO A 234 3.03 7.44 -32.86
CA PRO A 234 2.36 7.35 -31.57
C PRO A 234 1.14 8.26 -31.49
N LEU A 235 0.16 7.87 -30.69
CA LEU A 235 -0.96 8.74 -30.38
C LEU A 235 -0.46 9.98 -29.63
N GLN A 236 -0.96 11.16 -29.99
CA GLN A 236 -0.65 12.42 -29.29
C GLN A 236 -1.46 12.55 -28.00
N LEU A 237 -1.42 11.48 -27.20
CA LEU A 237 -2.00 11.39 -25.87
C LEU A 237 -1.01 11.95 -24.84
N GLY A 238 -1.53 12.71 -23.87
CA GLY A 238 -0.75 13.43 -22.87
C GLY A 238 -1.64 14.03 -21.79
N PHE A 239 -1.00 14.78 -20.88
CA PHE A 239 -1.66 15.55 -19.82
C PHE A 239 -2.50 16.70 -20.41
N GLY A 240 -1.92 17.48 -21.32
CA GLY A 240 -2.64 18.46 -22.14
C GLY A 240 -2.82 18.01 -23.60
N HIS A 241 -3.21 18.94 -24.48
CA HIS A 241 -3.44 18.69 -25.91
C HIS A 241 -2.74 19.69 -26.85
N PRO A 242 -2.22 19.24 -28.01
CA PRO A 242 -1.55 20.10 -28.99
C PRO A 242 -2.51 20.81 -29.97
N LEU A 243 -3.83 20.77 -29.71
CA LEU A 243 -4.85 21.34 -30.62
C LEU A 243 -4.91 22.87 -30.64
N HIS A 244 -4.34 23.54 -29.64
CA HIS A 244 -4.26 25.00 -29.63
C HIS A 244 -3.19 25.43 -30.66
N PRO A 245 -3.53 26.25 -31.69
CA PRO A 245 -2.50 26.89 -32.49
C PRO A 245 -1.66 27.75 -31.55
N ARG A 246 -0.31 27.63 -31.55
CA ARG A 246 0.55 28.56 -30.79
C ARG A 246 0.43 29.95 -31.41
N GLY A 247 -0.59 30.70 -30.99
CA GLY A 247 -0.87 32.04 -31.47
C GLY A 247 0.21 32.98 -30.99
N TYR A 248 0.89 33.64 -31.92
CA TYR A 248 1.85 34.73 -31.66
C TYR A 248 1.25 35.89 -30.83
N TYR A 249 -0.08 35.94 -30.67
CA TYR A 249 -0.80 36.96 -29.89
C TYR A 249 -0.91 36.66 -28.38
N ASN A 250 -0.49 35.49 -27.90
CA ASN A 250 -0.57 35.14 -26.48
C ASN A 250 0.38 35.93 -25.57
N GLU A 251 1.25 36.80 -26.09
CA GLU A 251 2.09 37.71 -25.29
C GLU A 251 1.32 38.94 -24.76
N TYR A 252 0.20 39.33 -25.40
CA TYR A 252 -0.52 40.57 -25.06
C TYR A 252 -1.82 40.37 -24.26
N HIS A 253 -2.29 39.13 -24.14
CA HIS A 253 -3.42 38.79 -23.29
C HIS A 253 -2.95 37.90 -22.14
N PRO A 254 -3.04 38.35 -20.88
CA PRO A 254 -2.85 37.47 -19.74
C PRO A 254 -3.78 36.27 -19.90
N ARG A 255 -3.24 35.04 -19.86
CA ARG A 255 -4.09 33.85 -19.82
C ARG A 255 -5.10 34.03 -18.69
N PRO A 256 -6.40 33.74 -18.91
CA PRO A 256 -7.35 33.67 -17.81
C PRO A 256 -6.75 32.76 -16.74
N THR A 257 -6.63 33.25 -15.50
CA THR A 257 -6.19 32.38 -14.41
C THR A 257 -7.12 31.17 -14.37
N PRO A 258 -6.59 29.93 -14.39
CA PRO A 258 -7.42 28.75 -14.48
C PRO A 258 -8.38 28.76 -13.29
N LYS A 259 -9.66 28.99 -13.55
CA LYS A 259 -10.69 28.92 -12.51
C LYS A 259 -10.65 27.51 -11.95
N LYS A 260 -10.53 27.37 -10.63
CA LYS A 260 -10.56 26.05 -9.99
C LYS A 260 -11.79 25.32 -10.52
N SER A 261 -11.56 24.16 -11.15
CA SER A 261 -12.63 23.35 -11.70
C SER A 261 -13.60 22.97 -10.59
N ALA A 262 -14.90 22.95 -10.90
CA ALA A 262 -15.87 22.47 -9.92
C ALA A 262 -15.59 20.99 -9.62
N TRP A 263 -15.73 20.57 -8.37
CA TRP A 263 -15.45 19.20 -7.88
C TRP A 263 -16.10 18.08 -8.71
N TYR A 264 -17.18 18.39 -9.43
CA TYR A 264 -17.92 17.44 -10.25
C TYR A 264 -17.44 17.35 -11.71
N CYS A 265 -16.45 18.14 -12.14
CA CYS A 265 -15.98 18.15 -13.53
C CYS A 265 -14.49 18.45 -13.69
N THR A 266 -13.87 17.85 -14.70
CA THR A 266 -12.53 18.24 -15.19
C THR A 266 -12.64 18.85 -16.58
N HIS A 267 -11.90 19.94 -16.81
CA HIS A 267 -11.70 20.56 -18.12
C HIS A 267 -10.26 20.30 -18.53
N CYS A 268 -10.06 19.63 -19.66
CA CYS A 268 -8.73 19.14 -20.03
C CYS A 268 -8.05 20.15 -20.97
N PHE A 269 -7.33 21.09 -20.34
CA PHE A 269 -6.64 22.22 -20.98
C PHE A 269 -5.45 21.79 -21.87
N ALA A 270 -4.99 22.70 -22.72
CA ALA A 270 -3.81 22.50 -23.57
C ALA A 270 -2.51 22.36 -22.77
N ASP A 271 -2.41 23.07 -21.65
CA ASP A 271 -1.23 23.34 -20.84
C ASP A 271 -1.37 22.78 -19.40
N VAL A 272 -1.43 21.45 -19.30
CA VAL A 272 -1.39 20.73 -18.01
C VAL A 272 0.05 20.29 -17.72
N ASP A 273 0.55 20.60 -16.53
CA ASP A 273 1.88 20.20 -16.07
C ASP A 273 2.01 18.66 -15.99
N PRO A 274 3.08 18.06 -16.55
CA PRO A 274 3.27 16.62 -16.54
C PRO A 274 3.89 16.13 -15.23
N VAL A 275 3.32 15.07 -14.66
CA VAL A 275 3.99 14.27 -13.60
C VAL A 275 5.22 13.57 -14.19
N SER A 276 6.31 13.43 -13.44
CA SER A 276 7.57 12.85 -13.95
C SER A 276 7.42 11.36 -14.30
N GLU A 277 8.36 10.79 -15.07
CA GLU A 277 8.37 9.35 -15.37
C GLU A 277 8.87 8.51 -14.19
N ALA A 278 9.78 9.05 -13.37
CA ALA A 278 10.27 8.40 -12.18
C ALA A 278 9.14 8.24 -11.15
N ASP A 279 8.44 9.33 -10.79
CA ASP A 279 7.39 9.33 -9.76
C ASP A 279 6.26 8.35 -10.11
N VAL A 280 5.92 8.22 -11.40
CA VAL A 280 4.87 7.32 -11.89
C VAL A 280 5.32 5.86 -11.94
N ALA A 281 6.62 5.60 -12.15
CA ALA A 281 7.18 4.26 -12.03
C ALA A 281 7.25 3.84 -10.56
N GLU A 282 7.80 4.69 -9.69
CA GLU A 282 7.89 4.50 -8.24
C GLU A 282 6.51 4.24 -7.62
N TYR A 283 5.54 5.13 -7.87
CA TYR A 283 4.15 4.96 -7.44
C TYR A 283 3.57 3.60 -7.89
N TYR A 284 3.75 3.24 -9.16
CA TYR A 284 3.16 2.00 -9.67
C TYR A 284 3.81 0.75 -9.08
N ASP A 285 5.14 0.68 -9.02
CA ASP A 285 5.85 -0.50 -8.54
C ASP A 285 5.75 -0.67 -7.00
N THR A 286 5.57 0.41 -6.22
CA THR A 286 5.43 0.36 -4.76
C THR A 286 3.97 0.25 -4.26
N VAL A 287 3.00 0.89 -4.93
CA VAL A 287 1.60 0.95 -4.48
C VAL A 287 0.67 0.05 -5.29
N CYS A 288 0.67 0.17 -6.62
CA CYS A 288 -0.30 -0.52 -7.48
C CYS A 288 0.02 -2.00 -7.68
N LYS A 289 1.24 -2.28 -8.15
CA LYS A 289 1.64 -3.60 -8.61
C LYS A 289 1.54 -4.69 -7.54
N PRO A 290 1.90 -4.44 -6.25
CA PRO A 290 1.73 -5.44 -5.21
C PRO A 290 0.27 -5.83 -4.93
N LEU A 291 -0.71 -4.96 -5.22
CA LEU A 291 -2.13 -5.27 -5.01
C LEU A 291 -2.60 -6.49 -5.79
N LEU A 292 -1.95 -6.78 -6.93
CA LEU A 292 -2.32 -7.90 -7.82
C LEU A 292 -2.09 -9.27 -7.18
N ASP A 293 -1.26 -9.34 -6.15
CA ASP A 293 -0.88 -10.55 -5.42
C ASP A 293 -1.51 -10.60 -4.00
N LEU A 294 -2.39 -9.66 -3.66
CA LEU A 294 -2.99 -9.51 -2.32
C LEU A 294 -4.49 -9.90 -2.27
N PRO A 295 -5.04 -10.22 -1.07
CA PRO A 295 -6.44 -10.64 -0.92
C PRO A 295 -7.45 -9.58 -1.37
N GLU A 296 -8.63 -10.00 -1.85
CA GLU A 296 -9.65 -9.10 -2.44
C GLU A 296 -10.06 -7.92 -1.54
N ALA A 297 -9.90 -8.03 -0.22
CA ALA A 297 -10.16 -6.95 0.73
C ALA A 297 -9.38 -5.65 0.42
N VAL A 298 -8.18 -5.71 -0.18
CA VAL A 298 -7.41 -4.49 -0.53
C VAL A 298 -8.02 -3.71 -1.70
N GLN A 299 -8.86 -4.36 -2.51
CA GLN A 299 -9.48 -3.78 -3.70
C GLN A 299 -10.55 -2.74 -3.34
N SER A 300 -11.12 -2.82 -2.13
CA SER A 300 -12.22 -1.98 -1.65
C SER A 300 -11.88 -0.48 -1.65
N ALA A 301 -12.84 0.35 -2.12
CA ALA A 301 -12.82 1.80 -1.99
C ALA A 301 -12.86 2.29 -0.53
N ASN A 302 -13.34 1.45 0.40
CA ASN A 302 -13.33 1.71 1.84
C ASN A 302 -12.17 0.96 2.51
N VAL A 303 -11.65 1.54 3.59
CA VAL A 303 -10.62 0.95 4.45
C VAL A 303 -11.01 1.12 5.92
N LEU A 304 -10.46 0.32 6.82
CA LEU A 304 -10.65 0.51 8.27
C LEU A 304 -9.58 1.47 8.80
N ILE A 305 -9.97 2.38 9.69
CA ILE A 305 -9.04 3.20 10.46
C ILE A 305 -9.26 2.99 11.96
N TYR A 306 -8.20 3.14 12.76
CA TYR A 306 -8.28 3.07 14.21
C TYR A 306 -8.80 4.40 14.79
N SER A 307 -9.96 4.35 15.44
CA SER A 307 -10.62 5.50 16.05
C SER A 307 -10.07 5.81 17.44
N LYS A 308 -10.17 7.08 17.86
CA LYS A 308 -9.88 7.55 19.24
C LYS A 308 -10.74 6.87 20.33
N ARG A 309 -11.74 6.07 19.96
CA ARG A 309 -12.57 5.25 20.86
C ARG A 309 -12.08 3.81 21.01
N SER A 310 -10.91 3.47 20.49
CA SER A 310 -10.35 2.12 20.44
C SER A 310 -11.20 1.14 19.62
N GLU A 311 -11.78 1.64 18.53
CA GLU A 311 -12.67 0.92 17.60
C GLU A 311 -12.15 1.04 16.17
N LEU A 312 -12.39 0.03 15.33
CA LEU A 312 -12.15 0.12 13.88
C LEU A 312 -13.38 0.71 13.19
N VAL A 313 -13.18 1.76 12.40
CA VAL A 313 -14.25 2.44 11.65
C VAL A 313 -13.97 2.32 10.16
N SER A 314 -14.96 1.87 9.39
CA SER A 314 -14.88 1.85 7.92
C SER A 314 -15.12 3.25 7.37
N VAL A 315 -14.18 3.72 6.55
CA VAL A 315 -14.18 5.04 5.93
C VAL A 315 -13.79 4.94 4.45
N PRO A 316 -14.26 5.84 3.57
CA PRO A 316 -13.78 5.93 2.20
C PRO A 316 -12.28 6.24 2.19
N ARG A 317 -11.48 5.52 1.40
CA ARG A 317 -10.03 5.78 1.25
C ARG A 317 -9.72 7.21 0.82
N ALA A 318 -10.64 7.83 0.08
CA ALA A 318 -10.56 9.21 -0.32
C ALA A 318 -10.51 10.20 0.86
N GLU A 319 -11.18 9.88 1.97
CA GLU A 319 -11.23 10.73 3.18
C GLU A 319 -10.07 10.44 4.15
N THR A 320 -9.10 9.59 3.75
CA THR A 320 -7.97 9.15 4.59
C THR A 320 -6.62 9.67 4.11
N THR A 321 -5.57 9.39 4.88
CA THR A 321 -4.18 9.69 4.51
C THR A 321 -3.84 9.09 3.13
N PRO A 322 -3.19 9.84 2.23
CA PRO A 322 -2.82 9.35 0.90
C PRO A 322 -2.02 8.05 0.91
N SER A 323 -2.09 7.29 -0.19
CA SER A 323 -1.47 5.96 -0.27
C SER A 323 0.06 5.96 -0.15
N MET A 324 0.74 7.07 -0.50
CA MET A 324 2.18 7.21 -0.30
C MET A 324 2.56 7.50 1.17
N ASP A 325 1.64 8.09 1.93
CA ASP A 325 1.85 8.55 3.31
C ASP A 325 1.25 7.60 4.35
N SER A 326 0.86 6.38 3.95
CA SER A 326 0.23 5.39 4.81
C SER A 326 0.63 3.94 4.50
N CYS A 327 0.73 3.14 5.56
CA CYS A 327 0.88 1.70 5.53
C CYS A 327 -0.45 1.00 5.87
N GLU A 328 -0.63 -0.24 5.44
CA GLU A 328 -1.84 -1.02 5.64
C GLU A 328 -1.54 -2.42 6.17
N PHE A 329 -2.16 -2.75 7.30
CA PHE A 329 -2.16 -4.10 7.86
C PHE A 329 -3.36 -4.89 7.33
N ILE A 330 -3.12 -6.10 6.85
CA ILE A 330 -4.15 -7.00 6.34
C ILE A 330 -4.36 -8.11 7.36
N PHE A 331 -5.43 -8.00 8.14
CA PHE A 331 -5.78 -8.93 9.21
C PHE A 331 -6.74 -10.01 8.71
N GLN A 332 -6.34 -11.28 8.87
CA GLN A 332 -7.12 -12.48 8.48
C GLN A 332 -7.65 -12.43 7.03
N GLU A 333 -6.86 -11.85 6.12
CA GLU A 333 -7.17 -11.63 4.69
C GLU A 333 -8.47 -10.83 4.39
N LYS A 334 -9.10 -10.24 5.41
CA LYS A 334 -10.46 -9.67 5.34
C LYS A 334 -10.55 -8.23 5.83
N GLU A 335 -9.87 -7.91 6.92
CA GLU A 335 -9.87 -6.57 7.53
C GLU A 335 -8.59 -5.84 7.09
N VAL A 336 -8.71 -4.77 6.30
CA VAL A 336 -7.57 -3.93 5.90
C VAL A 336 -7.58 -2.65 6.72
N VAL A 337 -6.57 -2.46 7.57
CA VAL A 337 -6.45 -1.32 8.48
C VAL A 337 -5.33 -0.39 8.03
N LEU A 338 -5.70 0.85 7.69
CA LEU A 338 -4.77 1.91 7.33
C LEU A 338 -4.19 2.59 8.57
N VAL A 339 -2.87 2.73 8.58
CA VAL A 339 -2.10 3.45 9.61
C VAL A 339 -1.19 4.47 8.92
N PRO A 340 -1.32 5.78 9.24
CA PRO A 340 -0.44 6.81 8.70
C PRO A 340 1.04 6.58 9.03
N ASN A 341 1.94 6.95 8.12
CA ASN A 341 3.39 6.71 8.28
C ASN A 341 3.96 7.38 9.54
N ASP A 342 3.44 8.54 9.95
CA ASP A 342 3.88 9.24 11.17
C ASP A 342 3.64 8.44 12.47
N LYS A 343 2.76 7.43 12.44
CA LYS A 343 2.54 6.47 13.54
C LYS A 343 3.49 5.28 13.47
N ILE A 344 3.92 4.90 12.28
CA ILE A 344 4.87 3.80 12.05
C ILE A 344 6.31 4.25 12.31
N ASP A 345 6.67 5.49 11.95
CA ASP A 345 8.03 6.02 12.03
C ASP A 345 8.65 6.02 13.44
N ALA A 346 7.82 6.00 14.49
CA ALA A 346 8.27 5.87 15.88
C ALA A 346 8.76 4.45 16.24
N PHE A 347 8.46 3.43 15.42
CA PHE A 347 8.74 2.02 15.68
C PHE A 347 9.63 1.45 14.57
N LEU A 348 10.93 1.38 14.83
CA LEU A 348 11.96 1.08 13.83
C LEU A 348 11.84 -0.33 13.27
N SER A 349 11.52 -1.34 14.08
CA SER A 349 11.35 -2.71 13.56
C SER A 349 10.10 -2.86 12.67
N ILE A 350 9.01 -2.15 13.01
CA ILE A 350 7.77 -2.13 12.23
C ILE A 350 8.02 -1.47 10.88
N ARG A 351 8.68 -0.30 10.85
CA ARG A 351 9.06 0.36 9.59
C ARG A 351 9.97 -0.52 8.74
N LYS A 352 10.98 -1.16 9.35
CA LYS A 352 11.85 -2.13 8.67
C LYS A 352 11.09 -3.33 8.07
N ALA A 353 9.97 -3.75 8.66
CA ALA A 353 9.16 -4.82 8.10
C ALA A 353 8.47 -4.40 6.79
N PHE A 354 7.92 -3.18 6.72
CA PHE A 354 7.42 -2.61 5.47
C PHE A 354 8.55 -2.41 4.44
N GLU A 355 9.67 -1.79 4.83
CA GLU A 355 10.88 -1.63 3.99
C GLU A 355 11.35 -2.99 3.40
N LYS A 356 11.39 -4.04 4.22
CA LYS A 356 11.77 -5.41 3.81
C LYS A 356 10.76 -6.03 2.85
N SER A 357 9.47 -5.78 3.03
CA SER A 357 8.43 -6.24 2.10
C SER A 357 8.52 -5.54 0.74
N LYS A 358 9.07 -4.31 0.71
CA LYS A 358 9.06 -3.38 -0.44
C LYS A 358 7.66 -2.97 -0.90
N THR A 359 6.68 -3.09 -0.01
CA THR A 359 5.30 -2.66 -0.23
C THR A 359 4.80 -1.90 0.99
N ARG A 360 3.69 -1.18 0.84
CA ARG A 360 2.99 -0.56 1.97
C ARG A 360 2.02 -1.50 2.70
N TYR A 361 1.95 -2.78 2.30
CA TYR A 361 1.00 -3.75 2.83
C TYR A 361 1.74 -4.82 3.67
N LEU A 362 1.14 -5.23 4.79
CA LEU A 362 1.72 -6.27 5.64
C LEU A 362 0.62 -7.22 6.13
N LEU A 363 0.72 -8.49 5.72
CA LEU A 363 -0.16 -9.57 6.15
C LEU A 363 0.09 -9.89 7.63
N VAL A 364 -0.95 -9.86 8.44
CA VAL A 364 -0.91 -10.26 9.85
C VAL A 364 -1.18 -11.76 9.94
N PRO A 365 -0.26 -12.59 10.49
CA PRO A 365 -0.44 -14.03 10.66
C PRO A 365 -1.75 -14.41 11.37
N GLU A 366 -2.36 -15.52 10.95
CA GLU A 366 -3.68 -15.96 11.44
C GLU A 366 -3.68 -16.32 12.92
N GLU A 367 -2.52 -16.70 13.47
CA GLU A 367 -2.32 -17.03 14.88
C GLU A 367 -2.44 -15.81 15.81
N ILE A 368 -2.39 -14.59 15.26
CA ILE A 368 -2.51 -13.35 16.04
C ILE A 368 -3.97 -13.10 16.40
N SER A 369 -4.24 -13.04 17.71
CA SER A 369 -5.58 -12.74 18.21
C SER A 369 -5.99 -11.32 17.79
N ARG A 370 -7.30 -11.13 17.51
CA ARG A 370 -7.85 -9.78 17.23
C ARG A 370 -7.62 -8.83 18.41
N GLY A 371 -7.52 -9.34 19.63
CA GLY A 371 -7.16 -8.56 20.82
C GLY A 371 -5.74 -8.00 20.71
N ALA A 372 -4.74 -8.84 20.42
CA ALA A 372 -3.35 -8.43 20.23
C ALA A 372 -3.21 -7.43 19.07
N PHE A 373 -3.89 -7.68 17.95
CA PHE A 373 -3.88 -6.74 16.83
C PHE A 373 -4.49 -5.37 17.19
N MET A 374 -5.59 -5.33 17.96
CA MET A 374 -6.15 -4.07 18.46
C MET A 374 -5.21 -3.36 19.44
N SER A 375 -4.50 -4.09 20.31
CA SER A 375 -3.48 -3.53 21.21
C SER A 375 -2.26 -2.99 20.44
N LEU A 376 -1.85 -3.61 19.33
CA LEU A 376 -0.85 -3.05 18.42
C LEU A 376 -1.33 -1.72 17.82
N LEU A 377 -2.56 -1.64 17.34
CA LEU A 377 -3.11 -0.40 16.78
C LEU A 377 -3.22 0.71 17.84
N GLU A 378 -3.59 0.37 19.08
CA GLU A 378 -3.60 1.31 20.20
C GLU A 378 -2.19 1.84 20.52
N LEU A 379 -1.18 0.96 20.51
CA LEU A 379 0.23 1.30 20.71
C LEU A 379 0.72 2.27 19.63
N LEU A 380 0.44 1.99 18.36
CA LEU A 380 0.83 2.86 17.24
C LEU A 380 0.19 4.26 17.33
N HIS A 381 -1.06 4.36 17.81
CA HIS A 381 -1.79 5.64 17.85
C HIS A 381 -1.59 6.44 19.14
N THR A 382 -1.25 5.81 20.25
CA THR A 382 -1.20 6.46 21.58
C THR A 382 0.17 6.37 22.28
N GLY A 383 1.07 5.53 21.79
CA GLY A 383 2.35 5.21 22.46
C GLY A 383 2.22 4.22 23.63
N SER A 384 1.03 3.67 23.88
CA SER A 384 0.77 2.68 24.93
C SER A 384 -0.39 1.75 24.52
N TYR A 385 -0.62 0.65 25.24
CA TYR A 385 -1.81 -0.17 25.05
C TYR A 385 -2.45 -0.59 26.37
N GLY A 386 -3.76 -0.76 26.34
CA GLY A 386 -4.57 -1.21 27.46
C GLY A 386 -4.49 -2.73 27.68
N PRO A 387 -4.87 -3.20 28.88
CA PRO A 387 -5.29 -2.41 30.03
C PRO A 387 -4.10 -1.71 30.73
N ASP A 388 -4.38 -0.60 31.43
CA ASP A 388 -3.42 0.08 32.30
C ASP A 388 -3.01 -0.83 33.47
N ILE A 389 -1.74 -1.21 33.55
CA ILE A 389 -1.20 -2.12 34.57
C ILE A 389 -1.01 -1.46 35.95
N SER A 390 -1.21 -0.16 36.11
CA SER A 390 -1.07 0.55 37.39
C SER A 390 -1.77 -0.11 38.60
N PRO A 391 -2.95 -0.79 38.46
CA PRO A 391 -3.60 -1.52 39.57
C PRO A 391 -2.96 -2.85 39.96
N VAL A 392 -2.05 -3.39 39.15
CA VAL A 392 -1.31 -4.66 39.38
C VAL A 392 0.21 -4.45 39.52
N SER A 393 0.72 -3.33 39.03
CA SER A 393 2.03 -2.78 39.39
C SER A 393 2.06 -2.35 40.86
N GLY A 394 3.24 -2.34 41.46
CA GLY A 394 3.43 -1.86 42.84
C GLY A 394 4.64 -0.95 42.95
N THR A 395 4.66 -0.13 44.00
CA THR A 395 5.70 0.89 44.25
C THR A 395 7.04 0.32 44.73
N GLY A 396 7.16 -1.01 44.88
CA GLY A 396 8.34 -1.70 45.36
C GLY A 396 9.36 -2.05 44.27
N ARG A 397 10.60 -2.35 44.67
CA ARG A 397 11.70 -2.76 43.78
C ARG A 397 11.61 -4.22 43.29
N SER A 398 10.48 -4.88 43.45
CA SER A 398 10.24 -6.28 43.12
C SER A 398 10.16 -6.49 41.60
N LYS A 399 11.30 -6.49 40.92
CA LYS A 399 11.38 -6.80 39.50
C LYS A 399 11.12 -8.28 39.24
N GLY A 400 10.19 -8.60 38.33
CA GLY A 400 9.99 -9.95 37.84
C GLY A 400 8.51 -10.31 37.70
N PRO A 401 8.20 -11.59 37.44
CA PRO A 401 6.83 -12.06 37.27
C PRO A 401 5.95 -11.85 38.51
N PRO A 402 4.62 -11.72 38.33
CA PRO A 402 3.69 -11.50 39.42
C PRO A 402 3.47 -12.73 40.30
N VAL A 403 3.07 -12.49 41.55
CA VAL A 403 2.55 -13.51 42.46
C VAL A 403 1.06 -13.75 42.14
N ILE A 404 0.66 -15.01 41.96
CA ILE A 404 -0.74 -15.40 41.81
C ILE A 404 -1.48 -15.10 43.11
N LYS A 405 -2.53 -14.29 43.05
CA LYS A 405 -3.47 -14.03 44.16
C LYS A 405 -4.82 -14.73 43.87
N HIS A 406 -5.82 -14.50 44.71
CA HIS A 406 -7.18 -14.99 44.47
C HIS A 406 -7.67 -14.57 43.08
N ILE A 407 -8.10 -15.54 42.27
CA ILE A 407 -8.58 -15.33 40.90
C ILE A 407 -9.88 -14.53 40.93
N ILE A 408 -10.02 -13.52 40.06
CA ILE A 408 -11.25 -12.75 39.91
C ILE A 408 -11.68 -12.88 38.45
N SER A 409 -12.81 -13.54 38.21
CA SER A 409 -13.35 -13.80 36.86
C SER A 409 -13.69 -12.56 36.05
N LYS A 410 -13.78 -11.39 36.70
CA LYS A 410 -13.98 -10.06 36.09
C LYS A 410 -12.73 -9.18 36.13
N SER A 411 -11.55 -9.72 36.45
CA SER A 411 -10.29 -8.98 36.33
C SER A 411 -10.03 -8.66 34.85
N PRO A 412 -9.58 -7.44 34.51
CA PRO A 412 -9.00 -7.19 33.20
C PRO A 412 -7.84 -8.16 32.91
N PRO A 413 -7.61 -8.55 31.65
CA PRO A 413 -6.61 -9.52 31.24
C PRO A 413 -5.22 -8.88 31.11
N TYR A 414 -4.69 -8.30 32.18
CA TYR A 414 -3.40 -7.58 32.16
C TYR A 414 -2.26 -8.41 31.59
N LEU A 415 -2.01 -9.57 32.21
CA LEU A 415 -0.89 -10.45 31.89
C LEU A 415 -1.13 -11.20 30.58
N LEU A 416 -2.35 -11.64 30.31
CA LEU A 416 -2.69 -12.31 29.06
C LEU A 416 -2.53 -11.38 27.85
N THR A 417 -2.94 -10.11 27.95
CA THR A 417 -2.75 -9.13 26.86
C THR A 417 -1.27 -8.86 26.60
N ASP A 418 -0.45 -8.67 27.65
CA ASP A 418 0.99 -8.46 27.47
C ASP A 418 1.65 -9.69 26.81
N ILE A 419 1.30 -10.92 27.22
CA ILE A 419 1.80 -12.16 26.60
C ILE A 419 1.41 -12.26 25.12
N GLN A 420 0.17 -11.93 24.77
CA GLN A 420 -0.27 -11.95 23.38
C GLN A 420 0.42 -10.87 22.53
N MET A 421 0.70 -9.69 23.11
CA MET A 421 1.52 -8.65 22.47
C MET A 421 3.00 -9.08 22.29
N PHE A 422 3.55 -9.84 23.24
CA PHE A 422 4.89 -10.43 23.08
C PHE A 422 4.91 -11.45 21.91
N LYS A 423 3.90 -12.33 21.83
CA LYS A 423 3.78 -13.33 20.74
C LYS A 423 3.59 -12.67 19.38
N LEU A 424 2.75 -11.63 19.29
CA LEU A 424 2.65 -10.76 18.11
C LEU A 424 4.02 -10.19 17.74
N GLY A 425 4.77 -9.67 18.72
CA GLY A 425 6.14 -9.19 18.53
C GLY A 425 7.07 -10.25 17.93
N CYS A 426 7.04 -11.49 18.44
CA CYS A 426 7.82 -12.60 17.88
C CYS A 426 7.44 -12.94 16.44
N GLN A 427 6.14 -13.05 16.15
CA GLN A 427 5.64 -13.49 14.83
C GLN A 427 5.83 -12.44 13.74
N MET A 428 5.66 -11.16 14.08
CA MET A 428 5.83 -10.04 13.16
C MET A 428 7.28 -9.56 13.04
N GLY A 429 8.16 -9.95 13.97
CA GLY A 429 9.50 -9.39 14.10
C GLY A 429 9.50 -7.96 14.66
N PHE A 430 8.53 -7.63 15.52
CA PHE A 430 8.36 -6.30 16.11
C PHE A 430 9.06 -6.21 17.47
N ASP A 431 10.35 -5.87 17.46
CA ASP A 431 11.22 -5.84 18.65
C ASP A 431 10.72 -4.88 19.74
N GLU A 432 10.20 -3.70 19.37
CA GLU A 432 9.62 -2.76 20.34
C GLU A 432 8.38 -3.34 21.03
N CYS A 433 7.56 -4.13 20.32
CA CYS A 433 6.41 -4.81 20.90
C CYS A 433 6.84 -5.91 21.87
N LYS A 434 7.86 -6.71 21.52
CA LYS A 434 8.46 -7.72 22.42
C LYS A 434 8.99 -7.07 23.69
N ALA A 435 9.82 -6.03 23.55
CA ALA A 435 10.46 -5.34 24.66
C ALA A 435 9.46 -4.69 25.61
N LEU A 436 8.48 -3.94 25.07
CA LEU A 436 7.45 -3.27 25.87
C LEU A 436 6.53 -4.26 26.60
N ALA A 437 6.13 -5.35 25.92
CA ALA A 437 5.36 -6.42 26.54
C ALA A 437 6.12 -7.10 27.68
N LEU A 438 7.37 -7.50 27.43
CA LEU A 438 8.21 -8.16 28.45
C LEU A 438 8.51 -7.22 29.63
N GLU A 439 8.69 -5.92 29.39
CA GLU A 439 8.83 -4.92 30.45
C GLU A 439 7.56 -4.84 31.31
N ARG A 440 6.38 -4.67 30.68
CA ARG A 440 5.09 -4.63 31.40
C ARG A 440 4.87 -5.89 32.23
N MET A 441 5.14 -7.08 31.68
CA MET A 441 5.10 -8.37 32.40
C MET A 441 6.08 -8.48 33.59
N GLN A 442 7.12 -7.64 33.65
CA GLN A 442 8.07 -7.56 34.78
C GLN A 442 7.72 -6.46 35.81
N GLN A 443 6.82 -5.54 35.45
CA GLN A 443 6.31 -4.48 36.34
C GLN A 443 5.08 -4.95 37.15
N GLN A 444 4.33 -5.96 36.65
CA GLN A 444 3.20 -6.56 37.38
C GLN A 444 3.69 -7.34 38.60
N ASN A 445 3.27 -6.93 39.81
CA ASN A 445 3.65 -7.59 41.07
C ASN A 445 2.66 -8.68 41.51
N VAL A 446 1.39 -8.56 41.11
CA VAL A 446 0.32 -9.52 41.43
C VAL A 446 -0.54 -9.79 40.21
N THR A 447 -1.01 -11.03 40.05
CA THR A 447 -2.03 -11.36 39.05
C THR A 447 -3.25 -11.98 39.72
N ARG A 448 -4.43 -11.66 39.19
CA ARG A 448 -5.75 -12.20 39.58
C ARG A 448 -6.47 -12.84 38.38
N GLU A 449 -5.76 -13.00 37.26
CA GLU A 449 -6.24 -13.71 36.08
C GLU A 449 -6.18 -15.23 36.30
N ASP A 450 -6.72 -16.00 35.35
CA ASP A 450 -6.57 -17.46 35.34
C ASP A 450 -5.12 -17.84 34.96
N PRO A 451 -4.31 -18.36 35.89
CA PRO A 451 -2.90 -18.66 35.62
C PRO A 451 -2.73 -19.86 34.68
N VAL A 452 -3.75 -20.71 34.51
CA VAL A 452 -3.74 -21.80 33.53
C VAL A 452 -3.99 -21.25 32.13
N ALA A 453 -4.81 -20.20 31.97
CA ALA A 453 -4.97 -19.52 30.68
C ALA A 453 -3.66 -18.81 30.27
N VAL A 454 -3.01 -18.13 31.22
CA VAL A 454 -1.70 -17.48 31.05
C VAL A 454 -0.62 -18.49 30.62
N LEU A 455 -0.47 -19.60 31.35
CA LEU A 455 0.51 -20.64 31.01
C LEU A 455 0.15 -21.36 29.69
N ARG A 456 -1.14 -21.54 29.40
CA ARG A 456 -1.59 -22.11 28.12
C ARG A 456 -1.13 -21.22 26.97
N GLU A 457 -1.42 -19.91 27.01
CA GLU A 457 -1.03 -18.98 25.95
C GLU A 457 0.48 -19.00 25.66
N ILE A 458 1.32 -19.09 26.71
CA ILE A 458 2.79 -19.17 26.56
C ILE A 458 3.21 -20.48 25.88
N TYR A 459 2.63 -21.61 26.28
CA TYR A 459 3.05 -22.95 25.84
C TYR A 459 2.14 -23.57 24.76
N ASP A 460 1.31 -22.76 24.07
CA ASP A 460 0.45 -23.27 22.99
C ASP A 460 1.14 -23.25 21.63
N GLY A 461 0.91 -24.31 20.85
CA GLY A 461 1.57 -24.53 19.57
C GLY A 461 3.00 -25.08 19.73
N PHE A 462 4.00 -24.24 19.51
CA PHE A 462 5.42 -24.62 19.40
C PHE A 462 6.21 -24.40 20.70
N ASP A 463 7.50 -24.75 20.71
CA ASP A 463 8.39 -24.41 21.82
C ASP A 463 8.43 -22.87 22.01
N PRO A 464 8.17 -22.34 23.23
CA PRO A 464 8.12 -20.90 23.46
C PRO A 464 9.48 -20.22 23.28
N ASP A 465 9.43 -18.96 22.85
CA ASP A 465 10.59 -18.07 22.74
C ASP A 465 11.41 -18.08 24.06
N PRO A 466 12.77 -18.12 24.00
CA PRO A 466 13.60 -18.25 25.18
C PRO A 466 13.34 -17.22 26.29
N GLU A 467 12.96 -15.99 25.94
CA GLU A 467 12.72 -14.92 26.92
C GLU A 467 11.41 -15.16 27.69
N ILE A 468 10.30 -15.41 26.98
CA ILE A 468 9.01 -15.67 27.62
C ILE A 468 9.00 -17.02 28.35
N ARG A 469 9.75 -18.01 27.86
CA ARG A 469 9.98 -19.28 28.57
C ARG A 469 10.76 -19.07 29.86
N GLN A 470 11.80 -18.23 29.85
CA GLN A 470 12.56 -17.91 31.06
C GLN A 470 11.75 -17.07 32.05
N TRP A 471 10.90 -16.18 31.54
CA TRP A 471 9.91 -15.48 32.36
C TRP A 471 8.93 -16.49 33.02
N ALA A 472 8.39 -17.45 32.27
CA ALA A 472 7.45 -18.46 32.77
C ALA A 472 8.06 -19.37 33.84
N LYS A 473 9.30 -19.82 33.64
CA LYS A 473 10.07 -20.57 34.67
C LYS A 473 10.23 -19.76 35.95
N THR A 474 10.51 -18.46 35.83
CA THR A 474 10.62 -17.54 36.98
C THR A 474 9.26 -17.33 37.65
N PHE A 475 8.17 -17.27 36.87
CA PHE A 475 6.80 -17.15 37.36
C PHE A 475 6.37 -18.35 38.20
N LEU A 476 6.71 -19.58 37.79
CA LEU A 476 6.38 -20.80 38.54
C LEU A 476 7.01 -20.82 39.95
N VAL A 477 8.25 -20.34 40.09
CA VAL A 477 8.98 -20.35 41.38
C VAL A 477 8.77 -19.07 42.21
N ARG A 478 8.00 -18.10 41.71
CA ARG A 478 7.74 -16.82 42.39
C ARG A 478 6.90 -17.03 43.65
N GLY A 479 7.34 -16.43 44.77
CA GLY A 479 6.57 -16.29 46.00
C GLY A 479 6.41 -14.82 46.40
N PRO A 480 5.66 -14.52 47.48
CA PRO A 480 5.58 -13.18 48.06
C PRO A 480 6.96 -12.66 48.47
N ASP A 481 7.28 -11.41 48.13
CA ASP A 481 8.51 -10.74 48.59
C ASP A 481 8.33 -10.20 50.02
N ASP A 482 8.25 -11.10 50.98
CA ASP A 482 8.53 -10.78 52.38
C ASP A 482 10.01 -11.07 52.64
N GLY A 483 10.78 -10.03 52.98
CA GLY A 483 12.24 -10.08 52.98
C GLY A 483 12.80 -11.29 53.75
N TRP A 484 13.65 -12.08 53.08
CA TRP A 484 14.21 -13.39 53.48
C TRP A 484 15.02 -13.43 54.81
N MET A 485 14.96 -12.38 55.63
CA MET A 485 15.58 -12.25 56.94
C MET A 485 14.63 -11.69 58.03
N GLY A 486 13.32 -11.52 57.74
CA GLY A 486 12.37 -10.80 58.59
C GLY A 486 11.23 -11.64 59.19
N SER A 487 11.56 -12.53 60.14
CA SER A 487 10.67 -13.03 61.20
C SER A 487 9.15 -13.04 60.99
N SER A 488 8.59 -14.17 60.51
CA SER A 488 7.24 -14.61 60.92
C SER A 488 7.09 -16.13 60.81
N ALA A 489 6.95 -16.79 61.96
CA ALA A 489 6.75 -18.24 62.08
C ALA A 489 5.28 -18.66 61.85
N GLY A 490 4.59 -18.03 60.91
CA GLY A 490 3.17 -18.27 60.66
C GLY A 490 2.73 -17.90 59.25
N GLY A 491 2.27 -18.89 58.47
CA GLY A 491 1.34 -18.69 57.36
C GLY A 491 1.84 -17.92 56.13
N GLY A 492 3.14 -17.91 55.84
CA GLY A 492 3.66 -17.32 54.59
C GLY A 492 2.97 -17.94 53.36
N GLU A 493 2.45 -17.09 52.47
CA GLU A 493 1.73 -17.52 51.28
C GLU A 493 2.67 -18.29 50.31
N PRO A 494 2.26 -19.46 49.79
CA PRO A 494 3.15 -20.33 49.02
C PRO A 494 3.56 -19.75 47.66
N VAL A 495 4.62 -20.32 47.08
CA VAL A 495 5.04 -20.03 45.70
C VAL A 495 3.97 -20.45 44.68
N ASN A 496 3.97 -19.79 43.52
CA ASN A 496 2.98 -19.96 42.46
C ASN A 496 2.78 -21.43 42.04
N LEU A 497 3.83 -22.23 41.86
CA LEU A 497 3.70 -23.65 41.53
C LEU A 497 2.94 -24.45 42.60
N VAL A 498 3.21 -24.20 43.89
CA VAL A 498 2.51 -24.88 44.99
C VAL A 498 1.03 -24.49 45.03
N LYS A 499 0.70 -23.23 44.72
CA LYS A 499 -0.70 -22.79 44.58
C LYS A 499 -1.42 -23.56 43.48
N LEU A 500 -0.80 -23.67 42.30
CA LEU A 500 -1.31 -24.40 41.14
C LEU A 500 -1.52 -25.90 41.44
N GLU A 501 -0.64 -26.52 42.22
CA GLU A 501 -0.70 -27.95 42.52
C GLU A 501 -1.57 -28.35 43.72
N GLN A 502 -1.81 -27.43 44.68
CA GLN A 502 -2.36 -27.78 45.99
C GLN A 502 -3.45 -26.85 46.52
N GLY A 503 -3.53 -25.60 46.06
CA GLY A 503 -4.23 -24.53 46.80
C GLY A 503 -5.32 -23.77 46.05
N MET A 504 -5.71 -24.19 44.83
CA MET A 504 -6.63 -23.43 43.97
C MET A 504 -7.53 -24.32 43.12
N ASP A 505 -8.73 -23.80 42.79
CA ASP A 505 -9.75 -24.44 41.93
C ASP A 505 -9.34 -24.61 40.45
N VAL A 506 -8.05 -24.49 40.14
CA VAL A 506 -7.46 -24.67 38.80
C VAL A 506 -6.55 -25.90 38.70
N ARG A 507 -6.37 -26.65 39.80
CA ARG A 507 -5.43 -27.77 39.91
C ARG A 507 -5.57 -28.81 38.79
N GLU A 508 -6.79 -29.30 38.55
CA GLU A 508 -7.04 -30.34 37.54
C GLU A 508 -6.70 -29.85 36.13
N ARG A 509 -7.15 -28.64 35.79
CA ARG A 509 -6.84 -27.96 34.51
C ARG A 509 -5.34 -27.66 34.35
N PHE A 510 -4.62 -27.42 35.44
CA PHE A 510 -3.17 -27.22 35.42
C PHE A 510 -2.44 -28.53 35.15
N LEU A 511 -2.82 -29.62 35.81
CA LEU A 511 -2.23 -30.95 35.58
C LEU A 511 -2.50 -31.44 34.16
N GLU A 512 -3.72 -31.28 33.65
CA GLU A 512 -4.08 -31.55 32.25
C GLU A 512 -3.21 -30.75 31.27
N LEU A 513 -2.98 -29.45 31.53
CA LEU A 513 -2.11 -28.62 30.69
C LEU A 513 -0.64 -29.09 30.73
N VAL A 514 -0.14 -29.50 31.90
CA VAL A 514 1.21 -30.03 32.09
C VAL A 514 1.40 -31.35 31.35
N GLU A 515 0.44 -32.27 31.44
CA GLU A 515 0.45 -33.54 30.70
C GLU A 515 0.35 -33.33 29.19
N GLY A 516 -0.43 -32.34 28.75
CA GLY A 516 -0.61 -31.99 27.35
C GLY A 516 0.52 -31.17 26.70
N ARG A 517 1.55 -30.72 27.45
CA ARG A 517 2.61 -29.82 26.95
C ARG A 517 4.00 -30.19 27.50
N ALA A 518 4.78 -30.96 26.74
CA ALA A 518 6.10 -31.44 27.15
C ALA A 518 7.09 -30.33 27.59
N ALA A 519 7.09 -29.17 26.92
CA ALA A 519 7.95 -28.04 27.31
C ALA A 519 7.60 -27.49 28.70
N LEU A 520 6.30 -27.36 29.01
CA LEU A 520 5.81 -26.97 30.33
C LEU A 520 6.10 -28.05 31.37
N GLN A 521 5.94 -29.33 31.03
CA GLN A 521 6.25 -30.46 31.91
C GLN A 521 7.72 -30.44 32.38
N ILE A 522 8.66 -30.23 31.45
CA ILE A 522 10.09 -30.11 31.75
C ILE A 522 10.36 -28.90 32.66
N ASP A 523 9.73 -27.76 32.38
CA ASP A 523 9.95 -26.53 33.16
C ASP A 523 9.32 -26.60 34.56
N VAL A 524 8.19 -27.30 34.72
CA VAL A 524 7.56 -27.63 36.02
C VAL A 524 8.43 -28.59 36.84
N LEU A 525 9.00 -29.64 36.22
CA LEU A 525 9.92 -30.56 36.91
C LEU A 525 11.16 -29.81 37.42
N ARG A 526 11.77 -28.96 36.58
CA ARG A 526 12.90 -28.11 36.97
C ARG A 526 12.54 -27.12 38.08
N ALA A 527 11.33 -26.55 38.05
CA ALA A 527 10.84 -25.68 39.13
C ALA A 527 10.70 -26.45 40.46
N LYS A 528 10.23 -27.71 40.44
CA LYS A 528 10.19 -28.58 41.63
C LYS A 528 11.59 -28.88 42.19
N GLU A 529 12.52 -29.29 41.33
CA GLU A 529 13.91 -29.56 41.72
C GLU A 529 14.57 -28.33 42.38
N TYR A 530 14.36 -27.15 41.79
CA TYR A 530 14.84 -25.88 42.34
C TYR A 530 14.25 -25.56 43.73
N LEU A 531 12.94 -25.70 43.91
CA LEU A 531 12.26 -25.46 45.18
C LEU A 531 12.71 -26.45 46.27
N VAL A 532 12.87 -27.73 45.94
CA VAL A 532 13.42 -28.74 46.85
C VAL A 532 14.86 -28.41 47.24
N GLY A 533 15.69 -27.97 46.29
CA GLY A 533 17.06 -27.52 46.54
C GLY A 533 17.15 -26.33 47.50
N ILE A 534 16.22 -25.36 47.39
CA ILE A 534 16.11 -24.23 48.32
C ILE A 534 15.72 -24.71 49.73
N MET A 535 14.67 -25.51 49.86
CA MET A 535 14.21 -26.03 51.16
C MET A 535 15.25 -26.91 51.84
N GLY A 536 16.01 -27.70 51.07
CA GLY A 536 17.12 -28.51 51.58
C GLY A 536 18.27 -27.66 52.13
N ARG A 537 18.61 -26.54 51.46
CA ARG A 537 19.64 -25.60 51.95
C ARG A 537 19.19 -24.81 53.17
N ALA A 538 17.93 -24.42 53.26
CA ALA A 538 17.38 -23.69 54.41
C ALA A 538 17.45 -24.50 55.73
N ARG A 539 17.35 -25.83 55.66
CA ARG A 539 17.56 -26.74 56.80
C ARG A 539 19.04 -27.04 57.10
N GLY A 540 19.97 -26.53 56.29
CA GLY A 540 21.39 -26.89 56.31
C GLY A 540 22.30 -25.96 57.12
N PHE A 541 21.79 -25.01 57.91
CA PHE A 541 22.62 -24.14 58.74
C PHE A 541 23.08 -24.86 60.03
N PRO A 542 24.39 -25.09 60.23
CA PRO A 542 24.89 -25.88 61.36
C PRO A 542 25.06 -25.00 62.61
N GLY A 543 24.04 -24.99 63.48
CA GLY A 543 23.98 -24.18 64.70
C GLY A 543 23.78 -25.00 65.98
N MET A 544 24.84 -25.69 66.42
CA MET A 544 25.11 -26.17 67.80
C MET A 544 24.09 -27.06 68.58
N MET A 545 24.68 -28.06 69.25
CA MET A 545 24.25 -28.74 70.49
C MET A 545 23.02 -29.69 70.47
N GLY A 546 23.35 -30.99 70.47
CA GLY A 546 23.01 -31.85 71.61
C GLY A 546 21.72 -32.69 71.55
N GLY A 547 21.85 -33.98 71.84
CA GLY A 547 20.72 -34.91 72.05
C GLY A 547 20.67 -36.02 71.00
N GLY A 548 21.33 -37.15 71.29
CA GLY A 548 21.31 -38.30 70.39
C GLY A 548 20.04 -39.15 70.54
N MET A 549 19.54 -39.68 69.43
CA MET A 549 18.93 -41.01 69.39
C MET A 549 19.37 -41.71 68.10
N MET A 550 19.88 -42.93 68.23
CA MET A 550 20.12 -43.80 67.09
C MET A 550 18.79 -44.34 66.55
N LEU A 551 18.67 -44.40 65.23
CA LEU A 551 17.81 -45.37 64.54
C LEU A 551 18.65 -46.14 63.52
N PRO A 552 18.43 -47.46 63.36
CA PRO A 552 19.31 -48.30 62.57
C PRO A 552 19.02 -48.18 61.07
N PHE A 553 20.09 -47.96 60.28
CA PHE A 553 20.04 -48.12 58.82
C PHE A 553 20.26 -49.58 58.44
N GLY A 554 19.37 -50.11 57.61
CA GLY A 554 19.59 -51.36 56.86
C GLY A 554 20.30 -51.09 55.53
N MET A 555 21.12 -52.06 55.12
CA MET A 555 21.82 -52.16 53.83
C MET A 555 20.94 -51.76 52.62
N GLY A 556 21.43 -51.19 51.52
CA GLY A 556 22.81 -51.08 51.06
C GLY A 556 23.07 -51.96 49.84
N MET A 557 22.99 -51.40 48.63
CA MET A 557 23.70 -51.87 47.44
C MET A 557 23.98 -50.69 46.52
N GLY A 558 25.27 -50.39 46.31
CA GLY A 558 25.70 -49.49 45.24
C GLY A 558 26.05 -50.30 44.00
N MET A 559 25.72 -49.79 42.82
CA MET A 559 26.33 -50.25 41.57
C MET A 559 27.22 -49.15 40.99
N ASN A 560 28.50 -49.46 41.00
CA ASN A 560 29.56 -48.72 40.33
C ASN A 560 29.51 -49.06 38.83
N MET A 561 29.42 -48.07 37.96
CA MET A 561 29.64 -48.22 36.51
C MET A 561 30.66 -47.18 36.05
N GLY A 562 31.78 -47.68 35.54
CA GLY A 562 32.97 -46.89 35.28
C GLY A 562 32.90 -46.05 34.02
N VAL A 563 33.72 -44.99 34.02
CA VAL A 563 33.95 -44.11 32.86
C VAL A 563 34.71 -44.89 31.77
N GLY A 564 34.05 -45.13 30.64
CA GLY A 564 34.69 -45.61 29.41
C GLY A 564 34.85 -44.47 28.41
N MET A 565 36.06 -43.95 28.22
CA MET A 565 36.36 -43.09 27.06
C MET A 565 36.41 -43.95 25.79
N GLY A 566 35.57 -43.61 24.80
CA GLY A 566 35.62 -44.18 23.46
C GLY A 566 35.61 -43.06 22.42
N MET A 567 36.77 -42.79 21.80
CA MET A 567 36.80 -42.03 20.55
C MET A 567 36.24 -42.90 19.42
N GLY A 568 35.24 -42.41 18.70
CA GLY A 568 34.69 -43.04 17.51
C GLY A 568 34.39 -42.00 16.43
N MET A 569 35.19 -41.98 15.36
CA MET A 569 34.78 -41.34 14.11
C MET A 569 33.68 -42.18 13.45
N GLY A 570 32.64 -41.53 12.92
CA GLY A 570 31.59 -42.19 12.15
C GLY A 570 30.89 -41.21 11.21
N MET A 571 31.07 -41.38 9.91
CA MET A 571 30.33 -40.65 8.88
C MET A 571 28.91 -41.18 8.69
N GLY A 572 28.00 -40.30 8.30
CA GLY A 572 26.64 -40.59 7.85
C GLY A 572 25.71 -39.44 8.25
N GLY A 573 24.94 -38.80 7.37
CA GLY A 573 24.57 -39.16 6.00
C GLY A 573 23.07 -38.98 5.85
N GLY A 574 22.63 -37.76 5.52
CA GLY A 574 21.21 -37.40 5.55
C GLY A 574 20.91 -36.07 4.87
N GLN A 575 20.91 -36.06 3.53
CA GLN A 575 20.42 -34.93 2.75
C GLN A 575 18.89 -34.84 2.85
N ALA A 576 18.36 -33.68 3.22
CA ALA A 576 17.01 -33.27 2.85
C ALA A 576 17.12 -32.22 1.73
N ARG A 577 16.43 -32.45 0.61
CA ARG A 577 16.46 -31.60 -0.59
C ARG A 577 15.66 -30.32 -0.36
N PHE A 578 16.23 -29.18 -0.75
CA PHE A 578 15.46 -28.07 -1.29
C PHE A 578 16.01 -27.71 -2.67
N LEU A 579 15.10 -27.59 -3.65
CA LEU A 579 15.42 -27.22 -5.02
C LEU A 579 15.62 -25.70 -5.11
N MET A 580 16.80 -25.28 -5.54
CA MET A 580 17.03 -23.96 -6.11
C MET A 580 17.84 -24.11 -7.41
N ASP A 581 17.13 -24.13 -8.53
CA ASP A 581 17.66 -23.74 -9.83
C ASP A 581 17.34 -22.23 -10.03
N GLY A 582 18.23 -21.38 -10.52
CA GLY A 582 19.66 -21.58 -10.79
C GLY A 582 20.32 -20.24 -11.11
N MET A 583 21.57 -20.04 -10.67
CA MET A 583 22.34 -18.84 -11.01
C MET A 583 23.01 -18.98 -12.39
N GLY A 584 22.64 -18.11 -13.33
CA GLY A 584 23.43 -17.85 -14.54
C GLY A 584 24.64 -16.99 -14.20
N GLN A 585 25.83 -17.58 -14.21
CA GLN A 585 27.09 -16.93 -13.85
C GLN A 585 27.81 -16.38 -15.10
N MET A 586 28.04 -15.07 -15.17
CA MET A 586 29.16 -14.48 -15.94
C MET A 586 29.70 -13.27 -15.19
N GLY A 587 31.03 -13.17 -15.10
CA GLY A 587 31.72 -12.16 -14.30
C GLY A 587 32.29 -11.00 -15.11
N GLY A 588 32.78 -9.97 -14.39
CA GLY A 588 33.53 -8.85 -14.93
C GLY A 588 34.37 -8.21 -13.83
N ARG A 589 35.66 -7.92 -14.11
CA ARG A 589 36.61 -7.28 -13.18
C ARG A 589 36.61 -5.76 -13.33
N GLY A 590 36.97 -5.06 -12.25
CA GLY A 590 37.30 -3.63 -12.16
C GLY A 590 36.81 -3.11 -10.80
N VAL A 591 37.64 -2.87 -9.77
CA VAL A 591 38.85 -2.02 -9.67
C VAL A 591 38.55 -0.58 -10.08
N GLY A 592 38.50 0.30 -9.09
CA GLY A 592 38.25 1.73 -9.23
C GLY A 592 37.93 2.36 -7.88
N ASP A 593 38.95 2.80 -7.14
CA ASP A 593 38.79 3.68 -5.98
C ASP A 593 38.15 5.02 -6.39
N GLY A 594 37.40 5.65 -5.49
CA GLY A 594 36.71 6.91 -5.79
C GLY A 594 35.92 7.49 -4.61
N ASP A 595 36.64 8.19 -3.75
CA ASP A 595 36.23 9.30 -2.88
C ASP A 595 34.79 9.40 -2.35
N GLY A 596 34.69 9.44 -1.01
CA GLY A 596 33.48 9.87 -0.34
C GLY A 596 33.26 11.38 -0.46
N MET A 597 32.03 11.78 -0.78
CA MET A 597 31.49 13.09 -0.43
C MET A 597 30.17 12.90 0.30
N GLY A 598 30.08 13.48 1.51
CA GLY A 598 28.80 13.59 2.20
C GLY A 598 27.90 14.57 1.45
N MET A 599 26.66 14.16 1.18
CA MET A 599 25.62 15.04 0.65
C MET A 599 24.74 15.51 1.82
N ASP A 600 24.78 16.80 2.11
CA ASP A 600 23.80 17.46 2.98
C ASP A 600 22.39 17.28 2.40
N VAL A 601 21.47 16.76 3.22
CA VAL A 601 20.05 16.69 2.88
C VAL A 601 19.44 18.08 3.03
N ALA A 602 19.49 18.86 1.95
CA ALA A 602 18.87 20.18 1.88
C ALA A 602 17.34 20.06 1.93
N LEU A 603 16.75 20.19 3.13
CA LEU A 603 15.30 20.35 3.31
C LEU A 603 14.79 21.57 2.53
N ARG A 604 14.17 21.34 1.37
CA ARG A 604 13.33 22.33 0.70
C ARG A 604 11.99 22.47 1.42
N ARG A 605 11.98 23.22 2.52
CA ARG A 605 10.73 23.75 3.10
C ARG A 605 10.10 24.75 2.13
N GLY A 606 8.97 24.37 1.54
CA GLY A 606 8.08 25.32 0.86
C GLY A 606 7.43 26.25 1.88
N LEU A 607 7.77 27.54 1.85
CA LEU A 607 7.15 28.57 2.69
C LEU A 607 5.77 28.94 2.13
N GLY A 608 4.71 28.41 2.72
CA GLY A 608 3.34 28.93 2.57
C GLY A 608 3.11 30.09 3.53
N TYR A 609 2.79 31.27 2.99
CA TYR A 609 2.53 32.49 3.78
C TYR A 609 1.28 32.37 4.66
N GLY A 610 1.33 32.97 5.84
CA GLY A 610 0.21 33.00 6.78
C GLY A 610 -0.87 34.02 6.40
N GLY A 611 -2.12 33.69 6.71
CA GLY A 611 -3.22 34.63 6.84
C GLY A 611 -3.68 34.65 8.30
N ASN A 612 -3.45 35.77 8.98
CA ASN A 612 -4.19 36.08 10.21
C ASN A 612 -5.66 36.22 9.82
N ASP A 613 -6.58 35.58 10.54
CA ASP A 613 -7.84 36.23 10.85
C ASP A 613 -8.34 35.83 12.23
N ASN A 614 -8.86 36.83 12.93
CA ASN A 614 -9.05 36.85 14.37
C ASN A 614 -10.54 37.12 14.64
N PHE A 615 -11.30 36.10 15.03
CA PHE A 615 -12.67 36.29 15.53
C PHE A 615 -12.93 35.49 16.81
N GLY A 616 -13.39 36.21 17.83
CA GLY A 616 -13.63 35.69 19.17
C GLY A 616 -14.89 34.83 19.27
N GLY A 617 -14.97 34.06 20.36
CA GLY A 617 -16.11 33.17 20.64
C GLY A 617 -17.37 33.91 21.13
N GLY A 618 -18.47 33.15 21.23
CA GLY A 618 -19.75 33.67 21.71
C GLY A 618 -20.86 32.62 21.77
N TRP A 619 -20.88 31.85 22.87
CA TRP A 619 -22.03 31.33 23.63
C TRP A 619 -23.41 31.06 22.99
N LEU A 620 -24.02 29.95 23.47
CA LEU A 620 -25.43 29.52 23.37
C LEU A 620 -25.85 29.03 21.97
N GLN A 621 -26.63 27.96 21.84
CA GLN A 621 -27.63 27.39 22.76
C GLN A 621 -27.58 25.86 22.82
#